data_AF-A0A537L0R4-F1
#
_entry.id   AF-A0A537L0R4-F1
#
_cell.length_a   1.000
_cell.length_b   1.000
_cell.length_c   1.000
_cell.angle_alpha   90.00
_cell.angle_beta   90.00
_cell.angle_gamma   90.00
#
_symmetry.space_group_name_H-M   'P 1'
#
loop_
_entity.id
_entity.type
_entity.pdbx_description
1 polymer ?
#
loop_
_entity_poly.entity_id
_entity_poly.type
_entity_poly.pdbx_seq_one_letter_code
_entity_poly.pdbx_strand_id
1 'polypeptide(L)'
;MNKMLVAIFDREAAAYEGLSALKDLHREGDISLYSSAVVAKDNTGKIALKQAADAGPVGTAVGLLTGSLMGLLGGPAGMALGASLGGLAGLVFDANESGVDLTFLDDVSNSLTGGRVAVVAEIDESWTAPVDARLNKLGGVIFRRLRGEVVEDQIARESAAFEADLKALNDELKQATAENRAAIQKDIERVKTQIKTTRDQAKARLDQAKAETEARVKALQEQAKTATGLAKARIEKRIADAKADFDRRSQKLSQAWALTKEALAA
;
A
#
# COMPACT_ATOMS: atom_id res chain seq x y z
N MET A 1 -0.75 15.21 3.89
CA MET A 1 -1.43 13.91 3.66
C MET A 1 -0.46 12.97 2.96
N ASN A 2 -0.41 11.71 3.41
CA ASN A 2 0.46 10.68 2.86
C ASN A 2 0.01 10.21 1.46
N LYS A 3 0.96 10.15 0.53
CA LYS A 3 0.74 9.82 -0.88
C LYS A 3 1.89 8.98 -1.43
N MET A 4 1.54 8.12 -2.38
CA MET A 4 2.50 7.57 -3.33
C MET A 4 2.68 8.57 -4.47
N LEU A 5 3.93 8.87 -4.82
CA LEU A 5 4.30 9.72 -5.93
C LEU A 5 5.19 8.93 -6.87
N VAL A 6 4.91 9.01 -8.17
CA VAL A 6 5.81 8.54 -9.23
C VAL A 6 6.09 9.71 -10.15
N ALA A 7 7.37 10.05 -10.31
CA ALA A 7 7.81 11.07 -11.24
C ALA A 7 8.68 10.45 -12.33
N ILE A 8 8.27 10.58 -13.59
CA ILE A 8 8.94 9.97 -14.74
C ILE A 8 9.70 11.04 -15.52
N PHE A 9 10.95 10.75 -15.84
CA PHE A 9 11.87 11.63 -16.52
C PHE A 9 12.45 10.96 -17.78
N ASP A 10 12.81 11.78 -18.77
CA ASP A 10 13.41 11.30 -20.03
C ASP A 10 14.89 10.89 -19.90
N ARG A 11 15.55 11.25 -18.78
CA ARG A 11 16.97 10.90 -18.54
C ARG A 11 17.22 10.55 -17.07
N GLU A 12 18.12 9.60 -16.85
CA GLU A 12 18.51 9.14 -15.50
C GLU A 12 19.01 10.28 -14.60
N ALA A 13 19.83 11.18 -15.15
CA ALA A 13 20.32 12.34 -14.40
C ALA A 13 19.18 13.26 -13.91
N ALA A 14 18.14 13.48 -14.71
CA ALA A 14 16.98 14.28 -14.30
C ALA A 14 16.16 13.58 -13.19
N ALA A 15 16.08 12.25 -13.22
CA ALA A 15 15.46 11.48 -12.15
C ALA A 15 16.22 11.63 -10.83
N TYR A 16 17.55 11.57 -10.84
CA TYR A 16 18.35 11.81 -9.63
C TYR A 16 18.29 13.26 -9.15
N GLU A 17 18.28 14.24 -10.06
CA GLU A 17 18.03 15.65 -9.74
C GLU A 17 16.64 15.83 -9.10
N GLY A 18 15.61 15.15 -9.62
CA GLY A 18 14.25 15.15 -9.08
C GLY A 18 14.17 14.53 -7.69
N LEU A 19 14.84 13.38 -7.47
CA LEU A 19 14.96 12.78 -6.15
C LEU A 19 15.70 13.70 -5.16
N SER A 20 16.76 14.38 -5.62
CA SER A 20 17.45 15.38 -4.79
C SER A 20 16.52 16.53 -4.42
N ALA A 21 15.70 17.01 -5.35
CA ALA A 21 14.72 18.06 -5.07
C ALA A 21 13.68 17.63 -4.02
N LEU A 22 13.23 16.36 -4.03
CA LEU A 22 12.36 15.82 -2.99
C LEU A 22 13.06 15.79 -1.62
N LYS A 23 14.33 15.41 -1.58
CA LYS A 23 15.14 15.44 -0.34
C LYS A 23 15.34 16.86 0.17
N ASP A 24 15.52 17.83 -0.72
CA ASP A 24 15.64 19.24 -0.36
C ASP A 24 14.34 19.76 0.27
N LEU A 25 13.20 19.51 -0.37
CA LEU A 25 11.86 19.85 0.17
C LEU A 25 11.58 19.17 1.52
N HIS A 26 12.11 17.95 1.72
CA HIS A 26 12.06 17.30 3.03
C HIS A 26 12.90 18.06 4.06
N ARG A 27 14.14 18.46 3.75
CA ARG A 27 14.95 19.25 4.68
C ARG A 27 14.33 20.63 4.99
N GLU A 28 13.69 21.24 4.00
CA GLU A 28 12.96 22.51 4.14
C GLU A 28 11.67 22.37 4.98
N GLY A 29 11.19 21.13 5.20
CA GLY A 29 9.96 20.83 5.93
C GLY A 29 8.68 21.01 5.11
N ASP A 30 8.81 21.38 3.84
CA ASP A 30 7.68 21.53 2.92
C ASP A 30 7.02 20.20 2.60
N ILE A 31 7.78 19.09 2.61
CA ILE A 31 7.25 17.73 2.58
C ILE A 31 7.94 16.84 3.63
N SER A 32 7.48 15.61 3.78
CA SER A 32 8.19 14.56 4.48
C SER A 32 8.38 13.37 3.54
N LEU A 33 9.62 13.12 3.11
CA LEU A 33 9.97 11.98 2.26
C LEU A 33 10.26 10.77 3.17
N TYR A 34 9.45 9.73 3.07
CA TYR A 34 9.58 8.53 3.91
C TYR A 34 10.49 7.49 3.28
N SER A 35 10.25 7.19 2.01
CA SER A 35 11.08 6.27 1.25
C SER A 35 11.06 6.61 -0.22
N SER A 36 12.09 6.17 -0.95
CA SER A 36 12.20 6.35 -2.39
C SER A 36 12.93 5.21 -3.09
N ALA A 37 12.57 4.95 -4.34
CA ALA A 37 13.27 4.04 -5.24
C ALA A 37 13.43 4.70 -6.62
N VAL A 38 14.41 4.24 -7.40
CA VAL A 38 14.64 4.68 -8.77
C VAL A 38 14.62 3.47 -9.69
N VAL A 39 13.76 3.53 -10.71
CA VAL A 39 13.53 2.45 -11.67
C VAL A 39 13.79 2.99 -13.07
N ALA A 40 14.59 2.30 -13.87
CA ALA A 40 14.86 2.67 -15.26
C ALA A 40 14.30 1.60 -16.19
N LYS A 41 13.70 2.02 -17.31
CA LYS A 41 13.38 1.14 -18.44
C LYS A 41 14.32 1.46 -19.58
N ASP A 42 15.07 0.48 -20.05
CA ASP A 42 15.94 0.68 -21.20
C ASP A 42 15.15 0.61 -22.52
N ASN A 43 15.81 0.95 -23.64
CA ASN A 43 15.19 0.95 -24.97
C ASN A 43 14.79 -0.46 -25.46
N THR A 44 15.28 -1.52 -24.81
CA THR A 44 14.89 -2.91 -25.10
C THR A 44 13.65 -3.33 -24.31
N GLY A 45 13.15 -2.45 -23.43
CA GLY A 45 12.01 -2.68 -22.56
C GLY A 45 12.36 -3.33 -21.23
N LYS A 46 13.64 -3.64 -20.98
CA LYS A 46 14.08 -4.26 -19.73
C LYS A 46 14.07 -3.21 -18.60
N ILE A 47 13.57 -3.63 -17.45
CA ILE A 47 13.50 -2.81 -16.25
C ILE A 47 14.70 -3.11 -15.34
N ALA A 48 15.30 -2.05 -14.79
CA ALA A 48 16.37 -2.14 -13.81
C ALA A 48 16.06 -1.28 -12.59
N LEU A 49 16.22 -1.86 -11.40
CA LEU A 49 16.20 -1.12 -10.14
C LEU A 49 17.56 -0.44 -9.96
N LYS A 50 17.58 0.89 -10.10
CA LYS A 50 18.78 1.71 -9.94
C LYS A 50 19.04 2.07 -8.48
N GLN A 51 17.97 2.26 -7.71
CA GLN A 51 18.02 2.47 -6.27
C GLN A 51 16.84 1.74 -5.62
N ALA A 52 17.14 0.87 -4.66
CA ALA A 52 16.12 0.18 -3.89
C ALA A 52 15.43 1.12 -2.89
N ALA A 53 14.20 0.76 -2.52
CA ALA A 53 13.50 1.39 -1.41
C ALA A 53 14.28 1.25 -0.10
N ASP A 54 14.02 2.16 0.83
CA ASP A 54 14.60 2.13 2.17
C ASP A 54 14.21 0.84 2.90
N ALA A 55 15.12 0.31 3.72
CA ALA A 55 14.85 -0.93 4.42
C ALA A 55 13.84 -0.73 5.58
N GLY A 56 13.12 -1.80 5.90
CA GLY A 56 12.20 -1.83 7.04
C GLY A 56 10.81 -1.24 6.73
N PRO A 57 9.98 -1.02 7.76
CA PRO A 57 8.57 -0.69 7.58
C PRO A 57 8.30 0.58 6.76
N VAL A 58 9.21 1.55 6.80
CA VAL A 58 9.06 2.83 6.09
C VAL A 58 9.15 2.69 4.57
N GLY A 59 9.90 1.70 4.07
CA GLY A 59 10.05 1.48 2.63
C GLY A 59 9.13 0.42 2.05
N THR A 60 8.33 -0.27 2.87
CA THR A 60 7.44 -1.33 2.41
C THR A 60 6.54 -0.88 1.26
N ALA A 61 5.87 0.28 1.35
CA ALA A 61 4.99 0.72 0.27
C ALA A 61 5.73 1.05 -1.02
N VAL A 62 6.88 1.71 -0.94
CA VAL A 62 7.71 2.01 -2.11
C VAL A 62 8.23 0.71 -2.73
N GLY A 63 8.64 -0.25 -1.91
CA GLY A 63 9.04 -1.59 -2.34
C GLY A 63 7.92 -2.36 -3.03
N LEU A 64 6.71 -2.36 -2.45
CA LEU A 64 5.53 -3.00 -3.03
C LEU A 64 5.16 -2.37 -4.38
N LEU A 65 5.10 -1.04 -4.47
CA LEU A 65 4.78 -0.32 -5.71
C LEU A 65 5.85 -0.57 -6.78
N THR A 66 7.13 -0.46 -6.41
CA THR A 66 8.25 -0.69 -7.32
C THR A 66 8.30 -2.13 -7.81
N GLY A 67 8.12 -3.12 -6.92
CA GLY A 67 8.06 -4.53 -7.27
C GLY A 67 6.86 -4.86 -8.16
N SER A 68 5.71 -4.22 -7.93
CA SER A 68 4.51 -4.35 -8.76
C SER A 68 4.75 -3.81 -10.18
N LEU A 69 5.37 -2.62 -10.31
CA LEU A 69 5.72 -2.03 -11.61
C LEU A 69 6.71 -2.92 -12.37
N MET A 70 7.75 -3.42 -11.69
CA MET A 70 8.70 -4.36 -12.29
C MET A 70 8.04 -5.67 -12.72
N GLY A 71 7.08 -6.16 -11.93
CA GLY A 71 6.35 -7.38 -12.24
C GLY A 71 5.46 -7.23 -13.47
N LEU A 72 4.66 -6.15 -13.52
CA LEU A 72 3.77 -5.85 -14.63
C LEU A 72 4.55 -5.66 -15.95
N LEU A 73 5.66 -4.93 -15.88
CA LEU A 73 6.47 -4.61 -17.06
C LEU A 73 7.40 -5.76 -17.50
N GLY A 74 7.65 -6.74 -16.64
CA GLY A 74 8.51 -7.90 -16.93
C GLY A 74 7.80 -9.08 -17.61
N GLY A 75 6.51 -8.95 -17.96
CA GLY A 75 5.72 -10.02 -18.55
C GLY A 75 5.44 -11.19 -17.58
N PRO A 76 4.98 -12.37 -18.06
CA PRO A 76 4.57 -13.47 -17.19
C PRO A 76 5.64 -13.93 -16.18
N ALA A 77 6.90 -13.93 -16.59
CA ALA A 77 8.03 -14.25 -15.69
C ALA A 77 8.30 -13.13 -14.67
N GLY A 78 8.16 -11.87 -15.09
CA GLY A 78 8.23 -10.70 -14.21
C GLY A 78 7.13 -10.71 -13.17
N MET A 79 5.89 -11.07 -13.53
CA MET A 79 4.77 -11.13 -12.60
C MET A 79 5.01 -12.09 -11.43
N ALA A 80 5.61 -13.27 -11.67
CA ALA A 80 5.93 -14.21 -10.59
C ALA A 80 6.97 -13.64 -9.60
N LEU A 81 7.96 -12.91 -10.10
CA LEU A 81 8.98 -12.25 -9.28
C LEU A 81 8.42 -11.00 -8.57
N GLY A 82 7.63 -10.18 -9.27
CA GLY A 82 6.96 -9.01 -8.71
C GLY A 82 5.90 -9.37 -7.67
N ALA A 83 5.24 -10.53 -7.81
CA ALA A 83 4.30 -11.04 -6.83
C ALA A 83 4.98 -11.49 -5.52
N SER A 84 6.18 -12.05 -5.61
CA SER A 84 6.96 -12.48 -4.44
C SER A 84 7.68 -11.32 -3.75
N LEU A 85 8.17 -10.33 -4.50
CA LEU A 85 8.86 -9.15 -3.97
C LEU A 85 7.90 -7.99 -3.61
N GLY A 86 6.76 -7.90 -4.29
CA GLY A 86 5.77 -6.81 -4.18
C GLY A 86 4.45 -7.21 -3.52
N GLY A 87 4.38 -8.39 -2.89
CA GLY A 87 3.24 -8.81 -2.06
C GLY A 87 1.94 -9.11 -2.82
N LEU A 88 1.97 -9.17 -4.16
CA LEU A 88 0.79 -9.43 -4.98
C LEU A 88 0.45 -10.92 -5.12
N ALA A 89 1.25 -11.85 -4.58
CA ALA A 89 0.99 -13.30 -4.72
C ALA A 89 -0.41 -13.73 -4.23
N GLY A 90 -1.00 -13.00 -3.28
CA GLY A 90 -2.38 -13.22 -2.82
C GLY A 90 -3.46 -12.47 -3.61
N LEU A 91 -3.11 -11.43 -4.39
CA LEU A 91 -4.06 -10.58 -5.11
C LEU A 91 -4.32 -11.05 -6.55
N VAL A 92 -3.39 -11.80 -7.16
CA VAL A 92 -3.52 -12.27 -8.54
C VAL A 92 -4.62 -13.33 -8.71
N PHE A 93 -4.92 -14.12 -7.68
CA PHE A 93 -5.95 -15.16 -7.75
C PHE A 93 -7.38 -14.64 -7.55
N ASP A 94 -7.56 -13.41 -7.05
CA ASP A 94 -8.87 -12.83 -6.72
C ASP A 94 -9.12 -11.48 -7.42
N ALA A 95 -8.31 -11.18 -8.45
CA ALA A 95 -8.32 -9.93 -9.20
C ALA A 95 -9.61 -9.70 -10.02
N ASN A 96 -10.51 -10.68 -10.11
CA ASN A 96 -11.77 -10.53 -10.84
C ASN A 96 -12.86 -9.77 -10.05
N GLU A 97 -12.75 -9.61 -8.73
CA GLU A 97 -13.80 -8.96 -7.91
C GLU A 97 -13.36 -7.76 -7.08
N SER A 98 -12.06 -7.55 -6.84
CA SER A 98 -11.61 -6.59 -5.80
C SER A 98 -11.31 -5.16 -6.27
N GLY A 99 -11.38 -4.86 -7.58
CA GLY A 99 -11.23 -3.48 -8.08
C GLY A 99 -9.95 -2.78 -7.59
N VAL A 100 -8.90 -3.56 -7.30
CA VAL A 100 -7.59 -3.00 -6.93
C VAL A 100 -7.15 -2.15 -8.11
N ASP A 101 -6.95 -0.86 -7.83
CA ASP A 101 -6.67 0.22 -8.77
C ASP A 101 -5.36 -0.01 -9.54
N LEU A 102 -5.46 -0.92 -10.51
CA LEU A 102 -4.53 -1.19 -11.59
C LEU A 102 -4.36 0.05 -12.47
N THR A 103 -5.36 0.95 -12.52
CA THR A 103 -5.33 2.21 -13.29
C THR A 103 -4.08 3.03 -12.99
N PHE A 104 -3.72 3.22 -11.72
CA PHE A 104 -2.51 3.96 -11.36
C PHE A 104 -1.22 3.27 -11.84
N LEU A 105 -1.15 1.93 -11.71
CA LEU A 105 0.00 1.15 -12.17
C LEU A 105 0.09 1.14 -13.70
N ASP A 106 -1.04 1.07 -14.38
CA ASP A 106 -1.17 1.08 -15.83
C ASP A 106 -0.78 2.44 -16.39
N ASP A 107 -1.26 3.53 -15.81
CA ASP A 107 -0.89 4.90 -16.18
C ASP A 107 0.63 5.13 -16.08
N VAL A 108 1.22 4.72 -14.94
CA VAL A 108 2.66 4.79 -14.72
C VAL A 108 3.42 3.91 -15.72
N SER A 109 2.95 2.68 -15.94
CA SER A 109 3.58 1.70 -16.84
C SER A 109 3.54 2.14 -18.30
N ASN A 110 2.42 2.76 -18.72
CA ASN A 110 2.24 3.33 -20.06
C ASN A 110 3.13 4.57 -20.26
N SER A 111 3.35 5.36 -19.22
CA SER A 111 4.22 6.54 -19.29
C SER A 111 5.72 6.20 -19.17
N LEU A 112 6.08 5.09 -18.49
CA LEU A 112 7.45 4.59 -18.36
C LEU A 112 7.85 3.81 -19.62
N THR A 113 8.06 4.53 -20.72
CA THR A 113 8.53 3.98 -22.00
C THR A 113 10.04 3.72 -22.00
N GLY A 114 10.54 3.03 -23.03
CA GLY A 114 11.98 2.75 -23.15
C GLY A 114 12.82 4.03 -23.15
N GLY A 115 13.92 4.01 -22.39
CA GLY A 115 14.83 5.13 -22.17
C GLY A 115 14.48 6.03 -20.98
N ARG A 116 13.29 5.87 -20.38
CA ARG A 116 12.83 6.71 -19.26
C ARG A 116 13.16 6.14 -17.89
N VAL A 117 13.15 7.01 -16.89
CA VAL A 117 13.48 6.69 -15.50
C VAL A 117 12.40 7.26 -14.57
N ALA A 118 11.91 6.44 -13.66
CA ALA A 118 10.92 6.79 -12.65
C ALA A 118 11.57 6.92 -11.27
N VAL A 119 11.25 8.01 -10.57
CA VAL A 119 11.42 8.13 -9.12
C VAL A 119 10.09 7.73 -8.49
N VAL A 120 10.11 6.67 -7.69
CA VAL A 120 8.96 6.24 -6.88
C VAL A 120 9.22 6.71 -5.47
N ALA A 121 8.29 7.42 -4.86
CA ALA A 121 8.45 7.97 -3.52
C ALA A 121 7.17 7.88 -2.70
N GLU A 122 7.33 7.65 -1.41
CA GLU A 122 6.27 7.86 -0.43
C GLU A 122 6.53 9.20 0.27
N ILE A 123 5.56 10.11 0.17
CA ILE A 123 5.67 11.47 0.71
C ILE A 123 4.46 11.84 1.55
N ASP A 124 4.64 12.68 2.57
CA ASP A 124 3.57 13.50 3.13
C ASP A 124 3.74 14.95 2.67
N GLU A 125 2.76 15.43 1.90
CA GLU A 125 2.69 16.83 1.45
C GLU A 125 1.33 17.43 1.86
N SER A 126 1.35 18.68 2.32
CA SER A 126 0.12 19.42 2.68
C SER A 126 -0.41 20.27 1.53
N TRP A 127 0.44 20.56 0.55
CA TRP A 127 0.13 21.22 -0.71
C TRP A 127 1.08 20.67 -1.77
N THR A 128 0.71 20.72 -3.05
CA THR A 128 1.51 20.06 -4.12
C THR A 128 2.47 21.01 -4.84
N ALA A 129 2.25 22.33 -4.75
CA ALA A 129 2.88 23.30 -5.63
C ALA A 129 4.44 23.28 -5.65
N PRO A 130 5.18 23.18 -4.54
CA PRO A 130 6.64 23.10 -4.58
C PRO A 130 7.16 21.81 -5.18
N VAL A 131 6.50 20.68 -4.93
CA VAL A 131 6.86 19.41 -5.57
C VAL A 131 6.64 19.53 -7.07
N ASP A 132 5.46 20.01 -7.48
CA ASP A 132 5.13 20.22 -8.90
C ASP A 132 6.12 21.16 -9.58
N ALA A 133 6.40 22.31 -8.97
CA ALA A 133 7.32 23.30 -9.52
C ALA A 133 8.73 22.74 -9.71
N ARG A 134 9.26 22.00 -8.72
CA ARG A 134 10.62 21.45 -8.78
C ARG A 134 10.73 20.32 -9.79
N LEU A 135 9.78 19.39 -9.82
CA LEU A 135 9.83 18.23 -10.70
C LEU A 135 9.48 18.60 -12.15
N ASN A 136 8.48 19.46 -12.38
CA ASN A 136 8.12 19.91 -13.73
C ASN A 136 9.24 20.70 -14.39
N LYS A 137 9.99 21.50 -13.62
CA LYS A 137 11.18 22.22 -14.12
C LYS A 137 12.25 21.27 -14.68
N LEU A 138 12.28 20.02 -14.20
CA LEU A 138 13.18 18.97 -14.66
C LEU A 138 12.58 18.10 -15.77
N GLY A 139 11.38 18.44 -16.26
CA GLY A 139 10.63 17.65 -17.25
C GLY A 139 9.94 16.42 -16.67
N GLY A 140 9.75 16.36 -15.35
CA GLY A 140 9.08 15.24 -14.69
C GLY A 140 7.58 15.20 -14.97
N VAL A 141 7.07 14.04 -15.39
CA VAL A 141 5.63 13.75 -15.41
C VAL A 141 5.24 13.11 -14.08
N ILE A 142 4.31 13.75 -13.36
CA ILE A 142 4.02 13.40 -11.97
C ILE A 142 2.68 12.69 -11.86
N PHE A 143 2.72 11.48 -11.29
CA PHE A 143 1.57 10.70 -10.89
C PHE A 143 1.48 10.70 -9.36
N ARG A 144 0.29 10.90 -8.82
CA ARG A 144 0.05 10.86 -7.37
C ARG A 144 -1.15 10.00 -7.06
N ARG A 145 -1.04 9.26 -5.97
CA ARG A 145 -2.16 8.52 -5.41
C ARG A 145 -2.17 8.60 -3.90
N LEU A 146 -3.36 8.78 -3.33
CA LEU A 146 -3.55 8.60 -1.89
C LEU A 146 -3.23 7.16 -1.53
N ARG A 147 -2.50 6.95 -0.43
CA ARG A 147 -2.13 5.60 -0.02
C ARG A 147 -3.33 4.68 0.23
N GLY A 148 -4.48 5.24 0.63
CA GLY A 148 -5.82 4.63 0.57
C GLY A 148 -6.05 3.38 1.44
N GLU A 149 -7.22 3.31 2.07
CA GLU A 149 -7.64 2.27 3.03
C GLU A 149 -8.37 1.08 2.38
N VAL A 150 -8.10 0.80 1.10
CA VAL A 150 -8.91 -0.15 0.30
C VAL A 150 -8.85 -1.57 0.90
N VAL A 151 -7.70 -1.95 1.44
CA VAL A 151 -7.47 -3.28 2.01
C VAL A 151 -8.20 -3.45 3.34
N GLU A 152 -8.20 -2.44 4.21
CA GLU A 152 -8.91 -2.52 5.50
C GLU A 152 -10.42 -2.61 5.31
N ASP A 153 -10.97 -1.82 4.39
CA ASP A 153 -12.40 -1.85 4.09
C ASP A 153 -12.81 -3.18 3.44
N GLN A 154 -11.94 -3.80 2.63
CA GLN A 154 -12.18 -5.14 2.08
C GLN A 154 -12.20 -6.21 3.17
N ILE A 155 -11.21 -6.21 4.07
CA ILE A 155 -11.15 -7.15 5.20
C ILE A 155 -12.39 -7.03 6.08
N ALA A 156 -12.88 -5.80 6.32
CA ALA A 156 -14.09 -5.57 7.08
C ALA A 156 -15.35 -6.13 6.39
N ARG A 157 -15.47 -5.95 5.06
CA ARG A 157 -16.58 -6.52 4.27
C ARG A 157 -16.57 -8.04 4.26
N GLU A 158 -15.42 -8.65 3.99
CA GLU A 158 -15.26 -10.11 3.98
C GLU A 158 -15.57 -10.70 5.36
N SER A 159 -15.09 -10.06 6.43
CA SER A 159 -15.37 -10.49 7.81
C SER A 159 -16.87 -10.52 8.11
N ALA A 160 -17.62 -9.50 7.69
CA ALA A 160 -19.07 -9.44 7.86
C ALA A 160 -19.81 -10.45 6.99
N ALA A 161 -19.36 -10.68 5.75
CA ALA A 161 -19.94 -11.69 4.86
C ALA A 161 -19.77 -13.10 5.42
N PHE A 162 -18.58 -13.46 5.90
CA PHE A 162 -18.35 -14.77 6.49
C PHE A 162 -19.13 -15.02 7.78
N GLU A 163 -19.35 -13.99 8.60
CA GLU A 163 -20.23 -14.10 9.76
C GLU A 163 -21.67 -14.43 9.33
N ALA A 164 -22.19 -13.73 8.31
CA ALA A 164 -23.52 -13.97 7.77
C ALA A 164 -23.66 -15.40 7.18
N ASP A 165 -22.64 -15.86 6.44
CA ASP A 165 -22.61 -17.21 5.85
C ASP A 165 -22.58 -18.30 6.92
N LEU A 166 -21.73 -18.16 7.96
CA LEU A 166 -21.71 -19.12 9.06
C LEU A 166 -23.05 -19.19 9.79
N LYS A 167 -23.68 -18.03 10.02
CA LYS A 167 -24.99 -17.97 10.66
C LYS A 167 -26.04 -18.70 9.82
N ALA A 168 -26.08 -18.44 8.52
CA ALA A 168 -27.01 -19.08 7.58
C ALA A 168 -26.80 -20.59 7.53
N LEU A 169 -25.55 -21.06 7.39
CA LEU A 169 -25.22 -22.48 7.36
C LEU A 169 -25.54 -23.19 8.67
N ASN A 170 -25.31 -22.55 9.82
CA ASN A 170 -25.68 -23.09 11.13
C ASN A 170 -27.21 -23.20 11.28
N ASP A 171 -27.97 -22.23 10.77
CA ASP A 171 -29.43 -22.28 10.78
C ASP A 171 -29.98 -23.33 9.81
N GLU A 172 -29.36 -23.50 8.64
CA GLU A 172 -29.66 -24.58 7.69
C GLU A 172 -29.37 -25.96 8.31
N LEU A 173 -28.24 -26.11 9.02
CA LEU A 173 -27.87 -27.35 9.70
C LEU A 173 -28.91 -27.78 10.75
N LYS A 174 -29.54 -26.82 11.45
CA LYS A 174 -30.62 -27.09 12.42
C LYS A 174 -31.86 -27.68 11.75
N GLN A 175 -32.14 -27.28 10.51
CA GLN A 175 -33.31 -27.68 9.74
C GLN A 175 -33.04 -28.86 8.78
N ALA A 176 -31.76 -29.21 8.57
CA ALA A 176 -31.33 -30.18 7.58
C ALA A 176 -31.67 -31.64 7.92
N THR A 177 -31.99 -32.40 6.88
CA THR A 177 -32.16 -33.86 6.93
C THR A 177 -30.81 -34.57 7.08
N ALA A 178 -30.83 -35.87 7.44
CA ALA A 178 -29.62 -36.66 7.62
C ALA A 178 -28.72 -36.70 6.37
N GLU A 179 -29.31 -36.63 5.17
CA GLU A 179 -28.59 -36.65 3.89
C GLU A 179 -27.81 -35.36 3.63
N ASN A 180 -28.38 -34.20 3.97
CA ASN A 180 -27.78 -32.89 3.67
C ASN A 180 -26.85 -32.38 4.80
N ARG A 181 -27.01 -32.89 6.03
CA ARG A 181 -26.18 -32.48 7.18
C ARG A 181 -24.68 -32.62 6.95
N ALA A 182 -24.24 -33.70 6.30
CA ALA A 182 -22.83 -33.92 6.03
C ALA A 182 -22.24 -32.88 5.07
N ALA A 183 -23.01 -32.46 4.05
CA ALA A 183 -22.60 -31.43 3.11
C ALA A 183 -22.53 -30.05 3.79
N ILE A 184 -23.56 -29.68 4.56
CA ILE A 184 -23.60 -28.41 5.29
C ILE A 184 -22.46 -28.32 6.31
N GLN A 185 -22.16 -29.41 7.03
CA GLN A 185 -21.02 -29.44 7.96
C GLN A 185 -19.68 -29.21 7.25
N LYS A 186 -19.50 -29.76 6.04
CA LYS A 186 -18.29 -29.54 5.24
C LYS A 186 -18.18 -28.07 4.81
N ASP A 187 -19.30 -27.43 4.46
CA ASP A 187 -19.33 -26.02 4.12
C ASP A 187 -19.03 -25.12 5.32
N ILE A 188 -19.57 -25.44 6.50
CA ILE A 188 -19.23 -24.77 7.76
C ILE A 188 -17.73 -24.85 8.04
N GLU A 189 -17.10 -26.03 7.91
CA GLU A 189 -15.66 -26.17 8.14
C GLU A 189 -14.81 -25.40 7.11
N ARG A 190 -15.26 -25.34 5.86
CA ARG A 190 -14.63 -24.53 4.81
C ARG A 190 -14.69 -23.03 5.14
N VAL A 191 -15.86 -22.52 5.50
CA VAL A 191 -16.04 -21.11 5.87
C VAL A 191 -15.26 -20.78 7.16
N LYS A 192 -15.27 -21.66 8.18
CA LYS A 192 -14.43 -21.50 9.38
C LYS A 192 -12.94 -21.40 9.05
N THR A 193 -12.47 -22.16 8.07
CA THR A 193 -11.07 -22.10 7.61
C THR A 193 -10.77 -20.76 6.95
N GLN A 194 -11.65 -20.28 6.06
CA GLN A 194 -11.53 -18.97 5.42
C GLN A 194 -11.51 -17.84 6.45
N ILE A 195 -12.41 -17.89 7.45
CA ILE A 195 -12.43 -16.91 8.55
C ILE A 195 -11.10 -16.88 9.32
N LYS A 196 -10.52 -18.04 9.64
CA LYS A 196 -9.21 -18.10 10.31
C LYS A 196 -8.13 -17.42 9.47
N THR A 197 -8.08 -17.72 8.17
CA THR A 197 -7.12 -17.09 7.24
C THR A 197 -7.30 -15.57 7.18
N THR A 198 -8.52 -15.08 6.97
CA THR A 198 -8.81 -13.63 6.92
C THR A 198 -8.50 -12.96 8.25
N ARG A 199 -8.75 -13.62 9.38
CA ARG A 199 -8.40 -13.12 10.71
C ARG A 199 -6.90 -12.97 10.91
N ASP A 200 -6.13 -13.97 10.51
CA ASP A 200 -4.66 -13.94 10.60
C ASP A 200 -4.09 -12.84 9.69
N GLN A 201 -4.67 -12.66 8.49
CA GLN A 201 -4.34 -11.56 7.58
C GLN A 201 -4.69 -10.20 8.20
N ALA A 202 -5.87 -10.03 8.80
CA ALA A 202 -6.28 -8.80 9.47
C ALA A 202 -5.32 -8.43 10.61
N LYS A 203 -4.91 -9.43 11.41
CA LYS A 203 -3.93 -9.24 12.48
C LYS A 203 -2.57 -8.84 11.92
N ALA A 204 -2.06 -9.55 10.91
CA ALA A 204 -0.78 -9.22 10.28
C ALA A 204 -0.80 -7.80 9.67
N ARG A 205 -1.91 -7.40 9.05
CA ARG A 205 -2.10 -6.05 8.49
C ARG A 205 -2.13 -4.98 9.58
N LEU A 206 -2.78 -5.24 10.71
CA LEU A 206 -2.78 -4.33 11.85
C LEU A 206 -1.37 -4.14 12.42
N ASP A 207 -0.65 -5.26 12.64
CA ASP A 207 0.71 -5.25 13.17
C ASP A 207 1.67 -4.53 12.19
N GLN A 208 1.51 -4.74 10.89
CA GLN A 208 2.23 -4.01 9.85
C GLN A 208 1.90 -2.52 9.86
N ALA A 209 0.62 -2.14 9.85
CA ALA A 209 0.18 -0.75 9.86
C ALA A 209 0.72 0.01 11.09
N LYS A 210 0.79 -0.68 12.24
CA LYS A 210 1.40 -0.16 13.46
C LYS A 210 2.89 0.10 13.27
N ALA A 211 3.65 -0.91 12.82
CA ALA A 211 5.08 -0.78 12.59
C ALA A 211 5.43 0.32 11.57
N GLU A 212 4.64 0.44 10.50
CA GLU A 212 4.77 1.49 9.50
C GLU A 212 4.52 2.88 10.10
N THR A 213 3.44 3.03 10.88
CA THR A 213 3.09 4.31 11.52
C THR A 213 4.15 4.73 12.53
N GLU A 214 4.62 3.81 13.38
CA GLU A 214 5.69 4.08 14.34
C GLU A 214 6.97 4.53 13.65
N ALA A 215 7.36 3.85 12.56
CA ALA A 215 8.52 4.23 11.76
C ALA A 215 8.37 5.64 11.14
N ARG A 216 7.19 5.96 10.59
CA ARG A 216 6.91 7.30 10.02
C ARG A 216 6.90 8.38 11.09
N VAL A 217 6.26 8.14 12.23
CA VAL A 217 6.25 9.09 13.36
C VAL A 217 7.68 9.34 13.81
N LYS A 218 8.51 8.31 13.93
CA LYS A 218 9.92 8.46 14.26
C LYS A 218 10.66 9.29 13.21
N ALA A 219 10.48 9.01 11.92
CA ALA A 219 11.10 9.78 10.84
C ALA A 219 10.70 11.27 10.88
N LEU A 220 9.42 11.57 11.11
CA LEU A 220 8.92 12.93 11.29
C LEU A 220 9.50 13.61 12.54
N GLN A 221 9.63 12.88 13.65
CA GLN A 221 10.25 13.39 14.87
C GLN A 221 11.71 13.74 14.64
N GLU A 222 12.48 12.90 13.92
CA GLU A 222 13.86 13.22 13.54
C GLU A 222 13.92 14.45 12.64
N GLN A 223 13.05 14.54 11.64
CA GLN A 223 12.94 15.71 10.76
C GLN A 223 12.67 16.99 11.58
N ALA A 224 11.72 16.92 12.52
CA ALA A 224 11.32 18.04 13.39
C ALA A 224 12.45 18.52 14.33
N LYS A 225 13.44 17.68 14.65
CA LYS A 225 14.61 18.12 15.45
C LYS A 225 15.47 19.15 14.71
N THR A 226 15.50 19.07 13.38
CA THR A 226 16.31 19.97 12.54
C THR A 226 15.52 21.15 11.98
N ALA A 227 14.19 21.08 12.03
CA ALA A 227 13.30 22.13 11.54
C ALA A 227 13.02 23.21 12.58
N THR A 228 12.72 24.44 12.13
CA THR A 228 12.36 25.57 12.98
C THR A 228 11.12 26.30 12.47
N GLY A 229 10.51 27.13 13.31
CA GLY A 229 9.37 27.99 12.94
C GLY A 229 8.22 27.23 12.28
N LEU A 230 7.74 27.76 11.15
CA LEU A 230 6.61 27.19 10.40
C LEU A 230 6.87 25.77 9.87
N ALA A 231 8.12 25.46 9.48
CA ALA A 231 8.49 24.12 9.01
C ALA A 231 8.29 23.08 10.12
N LYS A 232 8.75 23.39 11.33
CA LYS A 232 8.55 22.52 12.50
C LYS A 232 7.06 22.31 12.81
N ALA A 233 6.28 23.39 12.83
CA ALA A 233 4.83 23.31 13.08
C ALA A 233 4.09 22.43 12.05
N ARG A 234 4.49 22.48 10.77
CA ARG A 234 3.93 21.60 9.72
C ARG A 234 4.28 20.14 9.95
N ILE A 235 5.52 19.84 10.34
CA ILE A 235 5.96 18.47 10.62
C ILE A 235 5.25 17.93 11.87
N GLU A 236 5.10 18.72 12.92
CA GLU A 236 4.33 18.35 14.13
C GLU A 236 2.86 18.05 13.80
N LYS A 237 2.25 18.85 12.92
CA LYS A 237 0.91 18.56 12.39
C LYS A 237 0.87 17.20 11.67
N ARG A 238 1.85 16.89 10.81
CA ARG A 238 1.93 15.57 10.15
C ARG A 238 2.06 14.41 11.14
N ILE A 239 2.77 14.60 12.26
CA ILE A 239 2.87 13.60 13.33
C ILE A 239 1.48 13.33 13.93
N ALA A 240 0.72 14.39 14.21
CA ALA A 240 -0.63 14.26 14.75
C ALA A 240 -1.57 13.58 13.75
N ASP A 241 -1.54 14.01 12.48
CA ASP A 241 -2.35 13.44 11.41
C ASP A 241 -2.04 11.93 11.20
N ALA A 242 -0.77 11.54 11.21
CA ALA A 242 -0.35 10.14 11.06
C ALA A 242 -0.85 9.24 12.21
N LYS A 243 -0.85 9.75 13.45
CA LYS A 243 -1.38 9.01 14.60
C LYS A 243 -2.90 8.87 14.52
N ALA A 244 -3.60 9.96 14.19
CA ALA A 244 -5.06 9.95 14.05
C ALA A 244 -5.55 9.01 12.93
N ASP A 245 -4.81 8.95 11.81
CA ASP A 245 -5.07 8.00 10.72
C ASP A 245 -4.93 6.55 11.19
N PHE A 246 -3.84 6.23 11.89
CA PHE A 246 -3.62 4.90 12.44
C PHE A 246 -4.70 4.50 13.45
N ASP A 247 -5.10 5.40 14.37
CA ASP A 247 -6.14 5.11 15.36
C ASP A 247 -7.47 4.77 14.67
N ARG A 248 -7.84 5.51 13.62
CA ARG A 248 -9.03 5.23 12.81
C ARG A 248 -8.97 3.86 12.14
N ARG A 249 -7.83 3.52 11.52
CA ARG A 249 -7.64 2.24 10.83
C ARG A 249 -7.59 1.05 11.79
N SER A 250 -6.94 1.23 12.94
CA SER A 250 -6.86 0.25 14.01
C SER A 250 -8.25 -0.09 14.56
N GLN A 251 -9.12 0.91 14.73
CA GLN A 251 -10.51 0.70 15.14
C GLN A 251 -11.27 -0.17 14.14
N LYS A 252 -11.23 0.15 12.84
CA LYS A 252 -11.89 -0.66 11.79
C LYS A 252 -11.41 -2.12 11.80
N LEU A 253 -10.10 -2.35 11.83
CA LEU A 253 -9.53 -3.70 11.84
C LEU A 253 -9.88 -4.46 13.12
N SER A 254 -9.92 -3.78 14.28
CA SER A 254 -10.30 -4.40 15.55
C SER A 254 -11.78 -4.83 15.57
N GLN A 255 -12.66 -4.05 14.94
CA GLN A 255 -14.07 -4.42 14.77
C GLN A 255 -14.22 -5.64 13.86
N ALA A 256 -13.55 -5.67 12.70
CA ALA A 256 -13.56 -6.83 11.80
C ALA A 256 -13.05 -8.11 12.50
N TRP A 257 -12.00 -7.97 13.32
CA TRP A 257 -11.45 -9.06 14.12
C TRP A 257 -12.39 -9.54 15.23
N ALA A 258 -13.19 -8.65 15.82
CA ALA A 258 -14.17 -9.01 16.84
C ALA A 258 -15.33 -9.82 16.23
N LEU A 259 -15.89 -9.37 15.10
CA LEU A 259 -16.96 -10.07 14.38
C LEU A 259 -16.56 -11.51 13.99
N THR A 260 -15.35 -11.67 13.43
CA THR A 260 -14.84 -13.01 13.07
C THR A 260 -14.60 -13.91 14.27
N LYS A 261 -14.26 -13.36 15.45
CA LYS A 261 -14.09 -14.14 16.68
C LYS A 261 -15.44 -14.64 17.21
N GLU A 262 -16.47 -13.81 17.19
CA GLU A 262 -17.82 -14.19 17.62
C GLU A 262 -18.40 -15.26 16.69
N ALA A 263 -18.25 -15.10 15.37
CA ALA A 263 -18.70 -16.08 14.38
C ALA A 263 -18.07 -17.48 14.57
N LEU A 264 -16.79 -17.55 14.96
CA LEU A 264 -16.09 -18.81 15.21
C LEU A 264 -16.49 -19.48 16.54
N ALA A 265 -17.08 -18.73 17.48
CA ALA A 265 -17.48 -19.23 18.79
C ALA A 265 -18.95 -19.72 18.83
N ALA A 266 -19.75 -19.35 17.83
CA ALA A 266 -21.15 -19.77 17.66
C ALA A 266 -21.26 -21.12 16.92
#